data_AF-A0A935NWH8-F1
#
_entry.id   AF-A0A935NWH8-F1
#
_cell.length_a   1.000
_cell.length_b   1.000
_cell.length_c   1.000
_cell.angle_alpha   90.00
_cell.angle_beta   90.00
_cell.angle_gamma   90.00
#
_symmetry.space_group_name_H-M   'P 1'
#
loop_
_entity.id
_entity.type
_entity.pdbx_description
1 polymer ?
#
loop_
_entity_poly.entity_id
_entity_poly.type
_entity_poly.pdbx_seq_one_letter_code
_entity_poly.pdbx_strand_id
1 'polypeptide(L)'
;MLDADIRMESLDRDHWQRWWQLLVPPRVQASPTWALAVVEKSSTGGAPQLLRLIEAGPQVRSARTLDHAAWCGVDHLEKLARTLGVAAVVAVERSLLRELSRQLDGSLRMGQDFVEQGLLALRALKAHCGHALWTYPAVLELLPTPSYEAVQRTFDLLIPDDSALVAYVIEDDRRGVHASVIARKRRGQVDRVTTHRALAQVAEAPFASAWPTAYPRVLARVEEALAKPSLGVFLERATLQRIITGPSDQLSRELSAKRVVIDPAPTWLLGLLGGATMAAVANRGARMLASMLPAAARDRASGLAQRASTALRDSGAHPFALLGFDPLELWARLQDFYR
;
A
#
# COMPACT_ATOMS: atom_id res chain seq x y z
N MET A 1 -16.03 0.67 7.52
CA MET A 1 -15.37 0.34 6.23
C MET A 1 -15.67 -1.07 5.76
N LEU A 2 -15.57 -2.10 6.61
CA LEU A 2 -15.98 -3.48 6.28
C LEU A 2 -17.22 -3.86 7.09
N ASP A 3 -18.21 -4.46 6.44
CA ASP A 3 -19.42 -4.96 7.12
C ASP A 3 -19.08 -6.23 7.93
N ALA A 4 -19.74 -6.40 9.09
CA ALA A 4 -19.53 -7.57 9.94
C ALA A 4 -19.99 -8.87 9.24
N ASP A 5 -21.00 -8.78 8.37
CA ASP A 5 -21.56 -9.88 7.59
C ASP A 5 -21.07 -9.87 6.12
N ILE A 6 -19.87 -9.31 5.90
CA ILE A 6 -19.25 -9.21 4.57
C ILE A 6 -19.28 -10.56 3.85
N ARG A 7 -19.87 -10.57 2.65
CA ARG A 7 -19.89 -11.74 1.79
C ARG A 7 -18.64 -11.78 0.92
N MET A 8 -17.77 -12.76 1.18
CA MET A 8 -16.57 -13.00 0.39
C MET A 8 -16.79 -14.19 -0.54
N GLU A 9 -16.66 -13.97 -1.85
CA GLU A 9 -16.85 -15.01 -2.87
C GLU A 9 -15.60 -15.12 -3.75
N SER A 10 -15.25 -16.35 -4.14
CA SER A 10 -14.15 -16.61 -5.09
C SER A 10 -12.79 -15.99 -4.70
N LEU A 11 -12.57 -15.76 -3.40
CA LEU A 11 -11.31 -15.37 -2.79
C LEU A 11 -10.69 -16.61 -2.13
N ASP A 12 -9.80 -17.28 -2.85
CA ASP A 12 -9.04 -18.40 -2.29
C ASP A 12 -7.70 -17.93 -1.69
N ARG A 13 -6.99 -18.87 -1.05
CA ARG A 13 -5.68 -18.62 -0.44
C ARG A 13 -4.67 -18.10 -1.46
N ASP A 14 -4.63 -18.69 -2.65
CA ASP A 14 -3.66 -18.35 -3.68
C ASP A 14 -3.87 -16.92 -4.17
N HIS A 15 -5.12 -16.51 -4.31
CA HIS A 15 -5.51 -15.17 -4.70
C HIS A 15 -5.10 -14.12 -3.67
N TRP A 16 -5.31 -14.41 -2.39
CA TRP A 16 -4.80 -13.57 -1.30
C TRP A 16 -3.27 -13.49 -1.29
N GLN A 17 -2.60 -14.61 -1.52
CA GLN A 17 -1.14 -14.65 -1.59
C GLN A 17 -0.61 -13.79 -2.74
N ARG A 18 -1.26 -13.80 -3.91
CA ARG A 18 -0.89 -12.95 -5.05
C ARG A 18 -1.07 -11.47 -4.73
N TRP A 19 -2.19 -11.06 -4.13
CA TRP A 19 -2.36 -9.67 -3.66
C TRP A 19 -1.28 -9.26 -2.66
N TRP A 20 -0.96 -10.13 -1.71
CA TRP A 20 0.10 -9.88 -0.74
C TRP A 20 1.46 -9.69 -1.43
N GLN A 21 1.80 -10.55 -2.40
CA GLN A 21 3.04 -10.44 -3.17
C GLN A 21 3.19 -9.08 -3.85
N LEU A 22 2.11 -8.46 -4.33
CA LEU A 22 2.17 -7.12 -4.95
C LEU A 22 2.60 -6.01 -3.97
N LEU A 23 2.40 -6.21 -2.67
CA LEU A 23 2.73 -5.25 -1.61
C LEU A 23 4.09 -5.50 -0.97
N VAL A 24 4.70 -6.67 -1.20
CA VAL A 24 6.01 -7.03 -0.62
C VAL A 24 7.13 -6.33 -1.39
N PRO A 25 8.13 -5.70 -0.74
CA PRO A 25 9.30 -5.15 -1.39
C PRO A 25 9.95 -6.14 -2.37
N PRO A 26 10.39 -5.74 -3.58
CA PRO A 26 11.06 -6.65 -4.51
C PRO A 26 12.29 -7.35 -3.91
N ARG A 27 13.03 -6.66 -3.03
CA ARG A 27 14.17 -7.25 -2.30
C ARG A 27 13.75 -8.41 -1.38
N VAL A 28 12.60 -8.29 -0.74
CA VAL A 28 12.02 -9.34 0.12
C VAL A 28 11.39 -10.45 -0.73
N GLN A 29 10.85 -10.14 -1.91
CA GLN A 29 10.38 -11.16 -2.86
C GLN A 29 11.55 -11.99 -3.42
N ALA A 30 12.68 -11.34 -3.72
CA ALA A 30 13.86 -11.98 -4.29
C ALA A 30 14.57 -12.91 -3.28
N SER A 31 14.54 -12.58 -1.99
CA SER A 31 15.03 -13.43 -0.90
C SER A 31 14.06 -13.39 0.27
N PRO A 32 13.03 -14.26 0.30
CA PRO A 32 12.00 -14.30 1.35
C PRO A 32 12.51 -14.87 2.70
N THR A 33 13.81 -14.77 2.95
CA THR A 33 14.43 -15.12 4.23
C THR A 33 14.34 -13.92 5.17
N TRP A 34 13.89 -14.16 6.39
CA TRP A 34 13.82 -13.18 7.47
C TRP A 34 14.30 -13.78 8.77
N ALA A 35 14.67 -12.93 9.72
CA ALA A 35 15.04 -13.34 11.07
C ALA A 35 14.22 -12.64 12.14
N LEU A 36 13.94 -13.34 13.24
CA LEU A 36 13.33 -12.82 14.46
C LEU A 36 14.31 -12.99 15.62
N ALA A 37 14.75 -11.87 16.18
CA ALA A 37 15.55 -11.80 17.38
C ALA A 37 14.62 -11.54 18.58
N VAL A 38 14.58 -12.46 19.55
CA VAL A 38 13.96 -12.25 20.85
C VAL A 38 15.03 -11.73 21.80
N VAL A 39 14.82 -10.55 22.38
CA VAL A 39 15.77 -9.89 23.26
C VAL A 39 15.19 -9.68 24.67
N GLU A 40 16.06 -9.51 25.65
CA GLU A 40 15.71 -9.13 27.02
C GLU A 40 16.33 -7.78 27.34
N LYS A 41 15.56 -6.89 27.99
CA LYS A 41 16.12 -5.63 28.48
C LYS A 41 17.15 -5.90 29.56
N SER A 42 18.30 -5.25 29.45
CA SER A 42 19.34 -5.32 30.49
C SER A 42 18.84 -4.63 31.76
N SER A 43 18.92 -5.32 32.90
CA SER A 43 18.58 -4.76 34.22
C SER A 43 19.52 -3.64 34.66
N THR A 44 20.69 -3.50 34.02
CA THR A 44 21.73 -2.51 34.35
C THR A 44 21.76 -1.33 33.38
N GLY A 45 20.74 -1.17 32.51
CA GLY A 45 20.68 -0.09 31.52
C GLY A 45 21.60 -0.27 30.30
N GLY A 46 22.15 -1.47 30.12
CA GLY A 46 22.94 -1.83 28.93
C GLY A 46 22.07 -2.16 27.70
N ALA A 47 22.74 -2.47 26.58
CA ALA A 47 22.08 -2.89 25.35
C ALA A 47 21.24 -4.18 25.57
N PRO A 48 20.12 -4.36 24.85
CA PRO A 48 19.31 -5.57 24.95
C PRO A 48 20.13 -6.83 24.65
N GLN A 49 19.97 -7.85 25.48
CA GLN A 49 20.65 -9.13 25.31
C GLN A 49 19.81 -10.04 24.41
N LEU A 50 20.42 -10.64 23.40
CA LEU A 50 19.77 -11.65 22.57
C LEU A 50 19.50 -12.92 23.40
N LEU A 51 18.24 -13.35 23.45
CA LEU A 51 17.82 -14.63 24.02
C LEU A 51 17.72 -15.72 22.95
N ARG A 52 17.20 -15.36 21.78
CA ARG A 52 16.95 -16.30 20.70
C ARG A 52 16.95 -15.61 19.35
N LEU A 53 17.56 -16.22 18.35
CA LEU A 53 17.48 -15.80 16.97
C LEU A 53 16.84 -16.92 16.14
N ILE A 54 15.81 -16.60 15.38
CA ILE A 54 15.04 -17.53 14.55
C ILE A 54 15.13 -17.07 13.10
N GLU A 55 15.72 -17.88 12.23
CA GLU A 55 15.66 -17.65 10.78
C GLU A 55 14.52 -18.45 10.15
N ALA A 56 13.81 -17.82 9.21
CA ALA A 56 12.71 -18.45 8.47
C ALA A 56 12.74 -18.02 7.00
N GLY A 57 12.37 -18.95 6.12
CA GLY A 57 12.29 -18.72 4.67
C GLY A 57 11.96 -20.02 3.92
N PRO A 58 11.69 -19.97 2.60
CA PRO A 58 11.22 -21.13 1.82
C PRO A 58 12.23 -22.27 1.75
N GLN A 59 13.53 -21.96 1.86
CA GLN A 59 14.60 -22.96 1.89
C GLN A 59 14.91 -23.44 3.31
N VAL A 60 14.36 -22.79 4.35
CA VAL A 60 14.58 -23.13 5.76
C VAL A 60 13.44 -24.03 6.21
N ARG A 61 13.64 -25.35 6.11
CA ARG A 61 12.65 -26.37 6.52
C ARG A 61 12.45 -26.47 8.05
N SER A 62 13.32 -25.83 8.83
CA SER A 62 13.26 -25.79 10.29
C SER A 62 13.96 -24.54 10.81
N ALA A 63 13.31 -23.79 11.69
CA ALA A 63 13.88 -22.63 12.38
C ALA A 63 15.26 -22.97 12.97
N ARG A 64 16.32 -22.36 12.44
CA ARG A 64 17.66 -22.51 13.02
C ARG A 64 17.77 -21.53 14.18
N THR A 65 18.08 -22.05 15.37
CA THR A 65 18.54 -21.20 16.47
C THR A 65 20.03 -20.93 16.24
N LEU A 66 20.37 -19.68 15.97
CA LEU A 66 21.76 -19.27 15.73
C LEU A 66 22.49 -18.92 17.03
N ASP A 67 23.81 -19.04 16.98
CA ASP A 67 24.71 -18.77 18.09
C ASP A 67 24.77 -17.26 18.43
N HIS A 68 24.96 -16.95 19.72
CA HIS A 68 24.86 -15.58 20.26
C HIS A 68 25.93 -14.62 19.71
N ALA A 69 27.01 -15.16 19.14
CA ALA A 69 28.15 -14.41 18.62
C ALA A 69 27.82 -13.47 17.44
N ALA A 70 26.70 -13.66 16.75
CA ALA A 70 26.28 -12.78 15.65
C ALA A 70 25.54 -11.51 16.11
N TRP A 71 25.13 -11.43 17.38
CA TRP A 71 24.36 -10.29 17.88
C TRP A 71 25.22 -9.03 17.99
N CYS A 72 24.85 -8.00 17.24
CA CYS A 72 25.52 -6.70 17.26
C CYS A 72 24.67 -5.59 17.91
N GLY A 73 23.57 -5.94 18.58
CA GLY A 73 22.65 -4.97 19.19
C GLY A 73 21.55 -4.49 18.24
N VAL A 74 20.51 -3.89 18.84
CA VAL A 74 19.31 -3.42 18.12
C VAL A 74 19.57 -2.23 17.18
N ASP A 75 20.66 -1.49 17.39
CA ASP A 75 21.05 -0.37 16.52
C ASP A 75 21.74 -0.83 15.22
N HIS A 76 22.05 -2.13 15.12
CA HIS A 76 22.83 -2.70 14.03
C HIS A 76 22.09 -3.85 13.30
N LEU A 77 20.75 -3.85 13.30
CA LEU A 77 19.95 -4.87 12.62
C LEU A 77 20.26 -5.01 11.12
N GLU A 78 20.68 -3.93 10.45
CA GLU A 78 21.17 -3.99 9.07
C GLU A 78 22.40 -4.89 8.93
N LYS A 79 23.38 -4.73 9.83
CA LYS A 79 24.60 -5.54 9.84
C LYS A 79 24.25 -6.99 10.09
N LEU A 80 23.36 -7.26 11.03
CA LEU A 80 22.83 -8.60 11.29
C LEU A 80 22.17 -9.18 10.03
N ALA A 81 21.29 -8.43 9.36
CA ALA A 81 20.63 -8.86 8.13
C ALA A 81 21.64 -9.29 7.05
N ARG A 82 22.69 -8.49 6.83
CA ARG A 82 23.77 -8.80 5.88
C ARG A 82 24.58 -10.02 6.29
N THR A 83 24.92 -10.17 7.57
CA THR A 83 25.66 -11.32 8.09
C THR A 83 24.88 -12.62 7.94
N LEU A 84 23.57 -12.58 8.15
CA LEU A 84 22.68 -13.73 8.00
C LEU A 84 22.26 -14.00 6.55
N GLY A 85 22.47 -13.04 5.64
CA GLY A 85 21.95 -13.12 4.27
C GLY A 85 20.42 -13.10 4.22
N VAL A 86 19.78 -12.42 5.16
CA VAL A 86 18.30 -12.28 5.22
C VAL A 86 17.87 -10.89 4.74
N ALA A 87 16.67 -10.81 4.16
CA ALA A 87 16.13 -9.55 3.64
C ALA A 87 15.52 -8.67 4.74
N ALA A 88 15.15 -9.26 5.88
CA ALA A 88 14.56 -8.55 7.00
C ALA A 88 14.94 -9.17 8.36
N VAL A 89 15.03 -8.33 9.38
CA VAL A 89 15.25 -8.71 10.77
C VAL A 89 14.27 -7.96 11.65
N VAL A 90 13.52 -8.67 12.48
CA VAL A 90 12.67 -8.09 13.52
C VAL A 90 13.27 -8.44 14.87
N ALA A 91 13.56 -7.45 15.70
CA ALA A 91 13.92 -7.67 17.10
C ALA A 91 12.74 -7.32 18.01
N VAL A 92 12.35 -8.24 18.88
CA VAL A 92 11.25 -8.08 19.82
C VAL A 92 11.73 -8.36 21.23
N GLU A 93 11.38 -7.48 22.15
CA GLU A 93 11.60 -7.71 23.57
C GLU A 93 10.63 -8.81 24.06
N ARG A 94 11.11 -9.70 24.94
CA ARG A 94 10.39 -10.89 25.39
C ARG A 94 9.02 -10.57 26.01
N SER A 95 8.91 -9.50 26.79
CA SER A 95 7.68 -9.10 27.45
C SER A 95 6.68 -8.38 26.52
N LEU A 96 7.15 -7.85 25.37
CA LEU A 96 6.33 -7.11 24.41
C LEU A 96 5.05 -7.84 24.00
N LEU A 97 5.12 -9.14 23.70
CA LEU A 97 3.93 -9.90 23.27
C LEU A 97 2.82 -9.89 24.32
N ARG A 98 3.20 -9.98 25.61
CA ARG A 98 2.24 -9.93 26.72
C ARG A 98 1.66 -8.53 26.90
N GLU A 99 2.48 -7.50 26.73
CA GLU A 99 2.05 -6.11 26.80
C GLU A 99 1.08 -5.77 25.66
N LEU A 100 1.44 -6.14 24.43
CA LEU A 100 0.60 -5.97 23.25
C LEU A 100 -0.73 -6.71 23.40
N SER A 101 -0.73 -7.98 23.83
CA SER A 101 -1.97 -8.72 24.07
C SER A 101 -2.87 -7.97 25.05
N ARG A 102 -2.34 -7.58 26.22
CA ARG A 102 -3.11 -6.86 27.23
C ARG A 102 -3.68 -5.54 26.73
N GLN A 103 -2.88 -4.79 25.95
CA GLN A 103 -3.31 -3.52 25.37
C GLN A 103 -4.40 -3.72 24.32
N LEU A 104 -4.26 -4.73 23.46
CA LEU A 104 -5.24 -5.05 22.42
C LEU A 104 -6.52 -5.59 23.02
N ASP A 105 -6.44 -6.51 23.98
CA ASP A 105 -7.61 -7.07 24.69
C ASP A 105 -8.42 -5.98 25.40
N GLY A 106 -7.75 -4.94 25.94
CA GLY A 106 -8.43 -3.80 26.56
C GLY A 106 -9.00 -2.77 25.58
N SER A 107 -8.57 -2.79 24.32
CA SER A 107 -8.93 -1.77 23.32
C SER A 107 -9.90 -2.28 22.25
N LEU A 108 -9.84 -3.57 21.92
CA LEU A 108 -10.66 -4.21 20.90
C LEU A 108 -12.10 -4.37 21.40
N ARG A 109 -13.07 -4.06 20.54
CA ARG A 109 -14.50 -4.20 20.83
C ARG A 109 -15.18 -5.02 19.74
N MET A 110 -16.20 -5.80 20.10
CA MET A 110 -16.92 -6.68 19.17
C MET A 110 -17.63 -5.95 18.00
N GLY A 111 -17.84 -4.63 18.10
CA GLY A 111 -18.45 -3.82 17.03
C GLY A 111 -17.45 -3.10 16.11
N GLN A 112 -16.15 -3.25 16.34
CA GLN A 112 -15.13 -2.60 15.51
C GLN A 112 -14.92 -3.38 14.23
N ASP A 113 -14.83 -2.67 13.10
CA ASP A 113 -14.46 -3.30 11.85
C ASP A 113 -12.96 -3.68 11.82
N PHE A 114 -12.58 -4.56 10.91
CA PHE A 114 -11.20 -5.04 10.80
C PHE A 114 -10.17 -3.93 10.51
N VAL A 115 -10.58 -2.83 9.89
CA VAL A 115 -9.69 -1.69 9.58
C VAL A 115 -9.39 -0.91 10.86
N GLU A 116 -10.41 -0.67 11.68
CA GLU A 116 -10.27 -0.06 13.00
C GLU A 116 -9.39 -0.93 13.90
N GLN A 117 -9.64 -2.24 13.95
CA GLN A 117 -8.83 -3.19 14.70
C GLN A 117 -7.37 -3.20 14.22
N GLY A 118 -7.14 -3.19 12.90
CA GLY A 118 -5.82 -3.13 12.30
C GLY A 118 -5.07 -1.82 12.62
N LEU A 119 -5.75 -0.68 12.59
CA LEU A 119 -5.18 0.62 12.97
C LEU A 119 -4.86 0.68 14.47
N LEU A 120 -5.66 0.06 15.32
CA LEU A 120 -5.37 -0.08 16.75
C LEU A 120 -4.12 -0.94 16.97
N ALA A 121 -4.02 -2.08 16.28
CA ALA A 121 -2.85 -2.95 16.33
C ALA A 121 -1.58 -2.23 15.84
N LEU A 122 -1.67 -1.50 14.73
CA LEU A 122 -0.56 -0.71 14.20
C LEU A 122 -0.12 0.39 15.18
N ARG A 123 -1.07 1.10 15.80
CA ARG A 123 -0.77 2.12 16.82
C ARG A 123 -0.09 1.51 18.03
N ALA A 124 -0.56 0.36 18.51
CA ALA A 124 0.07 -0.36 19.62
C ALA A 124 1.50 -0.78 19.27
N LEU A 125 1.71 -1.40 18.10
CA LEU A 125 3.06 -1.78 17.63
C LEU A 125 3.99 -0.58 17.50
N LYS A 126 3.54 0.52 16.87
CA LYS A 126 4.34 1.73 16.70
C LYS A 126 4.68 2.40 18.03
N ALA A 127 3.80 2.33 19.02
CA ALA A 127 4.09 2.83 20.34
C ALA A 127 5.32 2.15 20.96
N HIS A 128 5.64 0.92 20.54
CA HIS A 128 6.79 0.14 21.02
C HIS A 128 8.04 0.20 20.13
N CYS A 129 7.95 0.84 18.96
CA CYS A 129 9.09 0.99 18.06
C CYS A 129 10.22 1.78 18.71
N GLY A 130 11.46 1.29 18.55
CA GLY A 130 12.67 1.91 19.06
C GLY A 130 13.04 1.57 20.51
N HIS A 131 12.17 0.88 21.27
CA HIS A 131 12.48 0.52 22.67
C HIS A 131 12.07 -0.89 23.11
N ALA A 132 11.12 -1.52 22.43
CA ALA A 132 10.75 -2.92 22.65
C ALA A 132 10.54 -3.68 21.33
N LEU A 133 10.38 -2.96 20.23
CA LEU A 133 10.28 -3.48 18.87
C LEU A 133 11.25 -2.71 17.97
N TRP A 134 12.05 -3.43 17.19
CA TRP A 134 12.94 -2.86 16.19
C TRP A 134 12.82 -3.67 14.90
N THR A 135 12.84 -3.00 13.76
CA THR A 135 12.70 -3.65 12.46
C THR A 135 13.77 -3.15 11.52
N TYR A 136 14.45 -4.08 10.85
CA TYR A 136 15.18 -3.80 9.63
C TYR A 136 14.54 -4.55 8.46
N PRO A 137 14.25 -3.88 7.35
CA PRO A 137 14.25 -2.42 7.24
C PRO A 137 13.18 -1.77 8.17
N ALA A 138 13.28 -0.47 8.44
CA ALA A 138 12.44 0.25 9.40
C ALA A 138 11.00 0.54 8.89
N VAL A 139 10.30 -0.49 8.39
CA VAL A 139 8.97 -0.36 7.76
C VAL A 139 7.97 0.31 8.70
N LEU A 140 7.96 -0.07 9.98
CA LEU A 140 6.98 0.44 10.94
C LEU A 140 7.13 1.94 11.21
N GLU A 141 8.32 2.51 11.04
CA GLU A 141 8.55 3.95 11.18
C GLU A 141 7.94 4.73 10.01
N LEU A 142 7.95 4.13 8.81
CA LEU A 142 7.40 4.73 7.59
C LEU A 142 5.87 4.76 7.57
N LEU A 143 5.21 3.77 8.18
CA LEU A 143 3.75 3.65 8.12
C LEU A 143 3.06 4.74 8.95
N PRO A 144 2.18 5.58 8.39
CA PRO A 144 1.39 6.53 9.17
C PRO A 144 0.35 5.79 10.02
N THR A 145 -0.19 6.48 11.02
CA THR A 145 -1.31 5.99 11.83
C THR A 145 -2.48 6.97 11.80
N PRO A 146 -3.19 7.07 10.66
CA PRO A 146 -4.37 7.92 10.58
C PRO A 146 -5.44 7.43 11.57
N SER A 147 -6.34 8.34 11.96
CA SER A 147 -7.54 7.95 12.69
C SER A 147 -8.44 7.09 11.80
N TYR A 148 -9.24 6.20 12.41
CA TYR A 148 -10.22 5.42 11.65
C TYR A 148 -11.21 6.32 10.91
N GLU A 149 -11.66 7.40 11.55
CA GLU A 149 -12.56 8.38 10.92
C GLU A 149 -11.95 9.02 9.67
N ALA A 150 -10.66 9.37 9.71
CA ALA A 150 -9.97 9.91 8.55
C ALA A 150 -9.95 8.91 7.39
N VAL A 151 -9.57 7.66 7.68
CA VAL A 151 -9.54 6.58 6.68
C VAL A 151 -10.93 6.34 6.10
N GLN A 152 -11.95 6.26 6.94
CA GLN A 152 -13.35 6.05 6.54
C GLN A 152 -13.84 7.20 5.65
N ARG A 153 -13.63 8.46 6.04
CA ARG A 153 -14.02 9.63 5.22
C ARG A 153 -13.29 9.65 3.89
N THR A 154 -11.99 9.35 3.87
CA THR A 154 -11.24 9.22 2.62
C THR A 154 -11.85 8.11 1.77
N PHE A 155 -12.09 6.93 2.32
CA PHE A 155 -12.72 5.81 1.62
C PHE A 155 -14.09 6.18 1.04
N ASP A 156 -14.92 6.90 1.79
CA ASP A 156 -16.24 7.37 1.36
C ASP A 156 -16.19 8.36 0.19
N LEU A 157 -15.11 9.17 0.12
CA LEU A 157 -14.84 10.06 -1.01
C LEU A 157 -14.27 9.33 -2.24
N LEU A 158 -13.50 8.26 -2.01
CA LEU A 158 -12.95 7.42 -3.09
C LEU A 158 -14.06 6.60 -3.75
N ILE A 159 -14.93 6.02 -2.93
CA ILE A 159 -15.95 5.06 -3.32
C ILE A 159 -17.27 5.51 -2.68
N PRO A 160 -18.17 6.13 -3.46
CA PRO A 160 -19.51 6.50 -3.00
C PRO A 160 -20.31 5.28 -2.55
N ASP A 161 -21.35 5.51 -1.75
CA ASP A 161 -22.30 4.44 -1.42
C ASP A 161 -23.06 3.94 -2.65
N ASP A 162 -23.49 2.68 -2.58
CA ASP A 162 -24.20 1.95 -3.64
C ASP A 162 -23.40 1.86 -4.95
N SER A 163 -22.07 1.81 -4.83
CA SER A 163 -21.14 1.70 -5.95
C SER A 163 -20.15 0.54 -5.78
N ALA A 164 -19.38 0.26 -6.83
CA ALA A 164 -18.35 -0.78 -6.82
C ALA A 164 -16.94 -0.22 -7.08
N LEU A 165 -15.97 -0.78 -6.36
CA LEU A 165 -14.53 -0.70 -6.66
C LEU A 165 -14.14 -1.92 -7.49
N VAL A 166 -13.37 -1.71 -8.54
CA VAL A 166 -12.80 -2.76 -9.39
C VAL A 166 -11.28 -2.58 -9.48
N ALA A 167 -10.50 -3.61 -9.20
CA ALA A 167 -9.06 -3.60 -9.47
C ALA A 167 -8.60 -4.93 -10.07
N TYR A 168 -7.81 -4.84 -11.14
CA TYR A 168 -7.27 -5.97 -11.88
C TYR A 168 -5.77 -5.78 -12.11
N VAL A 169 -5.02 -6.82 -11.80
CA VAL A 169 -3.60 -6.96 -12.11
C VAL A 169 -3.46 -8.12 -13.08
N ILE A 170 -3.05 -7.82 -14.31
CA ILE A 170 -2.87 -8.79 -15.39
C ILE A 170 -1.45 -9.34 -15.34
N GLU A 171 -1.28 -10.63 -15.67
CA GLU A 171 0.06 -11.22 -15.83
C GLU A 171 0.83 -10.55 -16.97
N ASP A 172 2.16 -10.54 -16.88
CA ASP A 172 3.01 -9.84 -17.84
C ASP A 172 2.99 -10.49 -19.23
N ASP A 173 2.75 -11.80 -19.29
CA ASP A 173 2.57 -12.54 -20.54
C ASP A 173 1.14 -12.42 -21.11
N ARG A 174 0.26 -11.72 -20.38
CA ARG A 174 -1.16 -11.48 -20.69
C ARG A 174 -1.96 -12.76 -20.91
N ARG A 175 -1.54 -13.89 -20.32
CA ARG A 175 -2.26 -15.17 -20.44
C ARG A 175 -3.32 -15.36 -19.37
N GLY A 176 -3.27 -14.58 -18.30
CA GLY A 176 -4.22 -14.67 -17.19
C GLY A 176 -4.27 -13.41 -16.33
N VAL A 177 -5.12 -13.46 -15.33
CA VAL A 177 -5.26 -12.42 -14.31
C VAL A 177 -4.42 -12.86 -13.10
N HIS A 178 -3.41 -12.07 -12.77
CA HIS A 178 -2.59 -12.29 -11.59
C HIS A 178 -3.45 -12.17 -10.32
N ALA A 179 -4.09 -11.02 -10.14
CA ALA A 179 -4.97 -10.74 -9.00
C ALA A 179 -6.12 -9.81 -9.42
N SER A 180 -7.27 -9.92 -8.76
CA SER A 180 -8.41 -9.01 -8.97
C SER A 180 -9.22 -8.83 -7.71
N VAL A 181 -9.78 -7.67 -7.47
CA VAL A 181 -10.75 -7.47 -6.38
C VAL A 181 -11.90 -6.61 -6.89
N ILE A 182 -13.11 -7.03 -6.56
CA ILE A 182 -14.33 -6.34 -6.89
C ILE A 182 -15.11 -6.20 -5.60
N ALA A 183 -15.29 -4.98 -5.11
CA ALA A 183 -15.91 -4.72 -3.82
C ALA A 183 -17.13 -3.80 -4.02
N ARG A 184 -18.27 -4.19 -3.48
CA ARG A 184 -19.45 -3.32 -3.42
C ARG A 184 -19.49 -2.61 -2.09
N LYS A 185 -19.77 -1.31 -2.14
CA LYS A 185 -19.99 -0.49 -0.96
C LYS A 185 -21.46 -0.12 -0.82
N ARG A 186 -22.00 -0.23 0.38
CA ARG A 186 -23.39 0.10 0.74
C ARG A 186 -23.42 0.60 2.18
N ARG A 187 -24.14 1.71 2.44
CA ARG A 187 -24.30 2.29 3.78
C ARG A 187 -22.95 2.54 4.49
N GLY A 188 -21.97 3.09 3.78
CA GLY A 188 -20.64 3.39 4.31
C GLY A 188 -19.71 2.18 4.48
N GLN A 189 -20.13 0.97 4.11
CA GLN A 189 -19.38 -0.26 4.37
C GLN A 189 -19.29 -1.14 3.13
N VAL A 190 -18.22 -1.92 3.03
CA VAL A 190 -18.09 -2.97 2.03
C VAL A 190 -18.88 -4.19 2.52
N ASP A 191 -19.99 -4.47 1.84
CA ASP A 191 -20.89 -5.58 2.20
C ASP A 191 -20.63 -6.85 1.36
N ARG A 192 -19.91 -6.72 0.24
CA ARG A 192 -19.56 -7.83 -0.64
C ARG A 192 -18.22 -7.62 -1.30
N VAL A 193 -17.39 -8.66 -1.31
CA VAL A 193 -16.10 -8.71 -2.02
C VAL A 193 -16.03 -9.98 -2.85
N THR A 194 -15.63 -9.84 -4.10
CA THR A 194 -15.46 -10.95 -5.02
C THR A 194 -14.31 -10.73 -5.99
N THR A 195 -14.13 -11.65 -6.93
CA THR A 195 -13.07 -11.63 -7.94
C THR A 195 -13.65 -11.80 -9.34
N HIS A 196 -12.81 -11.67 -10.36
CA HIS A 196 -13.21 -11.91 -11.75
C HIS A 196 -13.79 -13.31 -11.98
N ARG A 197 -13.43 -14.29 -11.15
CA ARG A 197 -13.92 -15.68 -11.26
C ARG A 197 -15.42 -15.81 -10.95
N ALA A 198 -15.97 -14.90 -10.15
CA ALA A 198 -17.42 -14.87 -9.90
C ALA A 198 -18.19 -14.24 -11.07
N LEU A 199 -17.52 -13.51 -11.97
CA LEU A 199 -18.11 -12.98 -13.19
C LEU A 199 -18.11 -14.07 -14.27
N ALA A 200 -19.02 -15.03 -14.16
CA ALA A 200 -19.08 -16.27 -14.97
C ALA A 200 -18.98 -16.10 -16.50
N GLN A 201 -19.17 -14.89 -17.03
CA GLN A 201 -19.17 -14.58 -18.46
C GLN A 201 -17.89 -13.89 -18.97
N VAL A 202 -16.89 -13.65 -18.10
CA VAL A 202 -15.60 -13.09 -18.49
C VAL A 202 -14.57 -14.21 -18.60
N ALA A 203 -14.34 -14.69 -19.82
CA ALA A 203 -13.27 -15.65 -20.08
C ALA A 203 -11.90 -15.00 -19.80
N GLU A 204 -11.14 -15.58 -18.86
CA GLU A 204 -9.93 -14.97 -18.30
C GLU A 204 -8.84 -14.72 -19.35
N ALA A 205 -8.43 -15.75 -20.09
CA ALA A 205 -7.34 -15.62 -21.07
C ALA A 205 -7.68 -14.65 -22.24
N PRO A 206 -8.88 -14.71 -22.86
CA PRO A 206 -9.30 -13.72 -23.85
C PRO A 206 -9.33 -12.29 -23.28
N PHE A 207 -9.80 -12.12 -22.03
CA PHE A 207 -9.77 -10.82 -21.37
C PHE A 207 -8.32 -10.34 -21.14
N ALA A 208 -7.46 -11.17 -20.55
CA ALA A 208 -6.08 -10.80 -20.21
C ALA A 208 -5.29 -10.36 -21.44
N SER A 209 -5.41 -11.09 -22.56
CA SER A 209 -4.72 -10.76 -23.81
C SER A 209 -5.15 -9.41 -24.43
N ALA A 210 -6.43 -9.05 -24.30
CA ALA A 210 -7.02 -7.85 -24.87
C ALA A 210 -7.46 -6.81 -23.82
N TRP A 211 -6.92 -6.89 -22.60
CA TRP A 211 -7.41 -6.12 -21.45
C TRP A 211 -7.53 -4.61 -21.71
N PRO A 212 -6.63 -3.93 -22.47
CA PRO A 212 -6.72 -2.48 -22.66
C PRO A 212 -7.98 -2.05 -23.42
N THR A 213 -8.58 -2.94 -24.20
CA THR A 213 -9.83 -2.68 -24.94
C THR A 213 -11.02 -3.47 -24.40
N ALA A 214 -10.77 -4.53 -23.63
CA ALA A 214 -11.80 -5.41 -23.09
C ALA A 214 -12.32 -5.00 -21.70
N TYR A 215 -11.60 -4.14 -20.95
CA TYR A 215 -12.01 -3.71 -19.61
C TYR A 215 -13.42 -3.08 -19.53
N PRO A 216 -13.96 -2.35 -20.53
CA PRO A 216 -15.32 -1.80 -20.42
C PRO A 216 -16.38 -2.90 -20.29
N ARG A 217 -16.14 -4.07 -20.88
CA ARG A 217 -17.03 -5.23 -20.74
C ARG A 217 -17.04 -5.74 -19.30
N VAL A 218 -15.89 -5.75 -18.62
CA VAL A 218 -15.80 -6.12 -17.20
C VAL A 218 -16.58 -5.14 -16.35
N LEU A 219 -16.43 -3.84 -16.57
CA LEU A 219 -17.17 -2.81 -15.82
C LEU A 219 -18.69 -2.96 -16.00
N ALA A 220 -19.15 -3.21 -17.22
CA ALA A 220 -20.56 -3.48 -17.49
C ALA A 220 -21.07 -4.71 -16.73
N ARG A 221 -20.26 -5.79 -16.64
CA ARG A 221 -20.64 -6.99 -15.86
C ARG A 221 -20.64 -6.76 -14.36
N VAL A 222 -19.74 -5.92 -13.85
CA VAL A 222 -19.76 -5.52 -12.44
C VAL A 222 -21.03 -4.71 -12.14
N GLU A 223 -21.43 -3.81 -13.04
CA GLU A 223 -22.68 -3.06 -12.92
C GLU A 223 -23.91 -3.97 -12.90
N GLU A 224 -23.98 -4.94 -13.81
CA GLU A 224 -25.06 -5.95 -13.87
C GLU A 224 -25.12 -6.83 -12.61
N ALA A 225 -23.97 -7.28 -12.09
CA ALA A 225 -23.90 -8.29 -11.04
C ALA A 225 -23.88 -7.74 -9.61
N LEU A 226 -23.41 -6.50 -9.43
CA LEU A 226 -23.10 -5.95 -8.10
C LEU A 226 -23.66 -4.53 -7.90
N ALA A 227 -23.06 -3.55 -8.57
CA ALA A 227 -23.35 -2.12 -8.47
C ALA A 227 -22.54 -1.37 -9.53
N LYS A 228 -22.97 -0.15 -9.87
CA LYS A 228 -22.25 0.72 -10.81
C LYS A 228 -20.81 0.98 -10.32
N PRO A 229 -19.77 0.69 -11.12
CA PRO A 229 -18.41 1.01 -10.74
C PRO A 229 -18.20 2.52 -10.55
N SER A 230 -17.54 2.92 -9.47
CA SER A 230 -17.11 4.30 -9.22
C SER A 230 -15.60 4.50 -9.36
N LEU A 231 -14.85 3.40 -9.25
CA LEU A 231 -13.41 3.35 -9.45
C LEU A 231 -13.04 1.99 -10.05
N GLY A 232 -12.43 2.00 -11.22
CA GLY A 232 -11.84 0.81 -11.83
C GLY A 232 -10.36 1.02 -12.11
N VAL A 233 -9.50 0.06 -11.77
CA VAL A 233 -8.05 0.12 -12.01
C VAL A 233 -7.59 -1.15 -12.71
N PHE A 234 -6.95 -1.04 -13.86
CA PHE A 234 -6.44 -2.16 -14.65
C PHE A 234 -5.01 -1.89 -15.07
N LEU A 235 -4.10 -2.82 -14.78
CA LEU A 235 -2.70 -2.73 -15.17
C LEU A 235 -2.00 -4.08 -15.15
N GLU A 236 -0.85 -4.17 -15.80
CA GLU A 236 0.03 -5.35 -15.72
C GLU A 236 0.86 -5.37 -14.43
N ARG A 237 1.23 -6.56 -13.97
CA ARG A 237 2.05 -6.77 -12.76
C ARG A 237 3.38 -6.02 -12.83
N ALA A 238 4.12 -6.11 -13.94
CA ALA A 238 5.37 -5.40 -14.14
C ALA A 238 5.16 -3.88 -14.18
N THR A 239 4.01 -3.41 -14.66
CA THR A 239 3.65 -1.98 -14.63
C THR A 239 3.45 -1.51 -13.19
N LEU A 240 2.75 -2.29 -12.37
CA LEU A 240 2.60 -1.99 -10.94
C LEU A 240 3.96 -1.92 -10.25
N GLN A 241 4.83 -2.90 -10.52
CA GLN A 241 6.17 -2.93 -9.94
C GLN A 241 7.00 -1.72 -10.35
N ARG A 242 6.96 -1.33 -11.63
CA ARG A 242 7.63 -0.10 -12.11
C ARG A 242 7.08 1.14 -11.41
N ILE A 243 5.78 1.22 -11.17
CA ILE A 243 5.18 2.35 -10.46
C ILE A 243 5.68 2.40 -9.02
N ILE A 244 5.72 1.26 -8.32
CA ILE A 244 6.18 1.13 -6.93
C ILE A 244 7.68 1.46 -6.79
N THR A 245 8.53 1.02 -7.72
CA THR A 245 10.00 1.16 -7.57
C THR A 245 10.59 2.33 -8.37
N GLY A 246 9.86 2.79 -9.38
CA GLY A 246 10.29 3.83 -10.31
C GLY A 246 10.27 5.23 -9.72
N PRO A 247 10.62 6.25 -10.52
CA PRO A 247 10.56 7.65 -10.10
C PRO A 247 9.14 8.10 -9.75
N SER A 248 9.00 9.21 -9.04
CA SER A 248 7.70 9.76 -8.63
C SER A 248 6.78 10.11 -9.80
N ASP A 249 7.34 10.35 -11.00
CA ASP A 249 6.57 10.60 -12.22
C ASP A 249 6.21 9.32 -13.00
N GLN A 250 6.56 8.13 -12.51
CA GLN A 250 6.35 6.88 -13.24
C GLN A 250 4.87 6.55 -13.48
N LEU A 251 4.00 6.77 -12.48
CA LEU A 251 2.55 6.58 -12.66
C LEU A 251 2.02 7.39 -13.84
N SER A 252 2.37 8.67 -13.91
CA SER A 252 1.99 9.56 -15.00
C SER A 252 2.47 9.05 -16.36
N ARG A 253 3.70 8.53 -16.43
CA ARG A 253 4.25 7.94 -17.67
C ARG A 253 3.48 6.69 -18.10
N GLU A 254 3.16 5.80 -17.18
CA GLU A 254 2.43 4.55 -17.48
C GLU A 254 0.97 4.82 -17.86
N LEU A 255 0.34 5.84 -17.25
CA LEU A 255 -0.98 6.35 -17.65
C LEU A 255 -0.94 6.93 -19.06
N SER A 256 0.02 7.82 -19.37
CA SER A 256 0.18 8.37 -20.72
C SER A 256 0.47 7.30 -21.77
N ALA A 257 1.20 6.24 -21.39
CA ALA A 257 1.48 5.09 -22.23
C ALA A 257 0.29 4.09 -22.35
N LYS A 258 -0.85 4.37 -21.70
CA LYS A 258 -2.04 3.48 -21.64
C LYS A 258 -1.72 2.07 -21.11
N ARG A 259 -0.71 1.96 -20.25
CA ARG A 259 -0.35 0.71 -19.54
C ARG A 259 -1.07 0.57 -18.20
N VAL A 260 -1.69 1.66 -17.74
CA VAL A 260 -2.66 1.70 -16.65
C VAL A 260 -3.93 2.32 -17.18
N VAL A 261 -5.07 1.70 -16.89
CA VAL A 261 -6.39 2.27 -17.10
C VAL A 261 -7.01 2.53 -15.74
N ILE A 262 -7.49 3.76 -15.54
CA ILE A 262 -8.33 4.11 -14.40
C ILE A 262 -9.66 4.58 -14.96
N ASP A 263 -10.69 3.72 -14.88
CA ASP A 263 -12.02 3.99 -15.42
C ASP A 263 -13.11 3.22 -14.67
N PRO A 264 -14.19 3.88 -14.21
CA PRO A 264 -14.29 5.33 -14.06
C PRO A 264 -13.24 5.84 -13.08
N ALA A 265 -12.74 7.05 -13.33
CA ALA A 265 -11.88 7.76 -12.40
C ALA A 265 -12.72 8.80 -11.65
N PRO A 266 -12.72 8.80 -10.30
CA PRO A 266 -13.35 9.88 -9.54
C PRO A 266 -12.86 11.25 -10.00
N THR A 267 -13.75 12.25 -10.05
CA THR A 267 -13.44 13.58 -10.62
C THR A 267 -12.27 14.26 -9.92
N TRP A 268 -12.11 14.07 -8.60
CA TRP A 268 -10.98 14.60 -7.86
C TRP A 268 -9.66 13.89 -8.23
N LEU A 269 -9.69 12.59 -8.55
CA LEU A 269 -8.53 11.83 -9.00
C LEU A 269 -8.07 12.34 -10.36
N LEU A 270 -9.01 12.65 -11.25
CA LEU A 270 -8.73 13.33 -12.51
C LEU A 270 -8.13 14.73 -12.29
N GLY A 271 -8.58 15.47 -11.26
CA GLY A 271 -7.98 16.74 -10.86
C GLY A 271 -6.54 16.59 -10.36
N LEU A 272 -6.25 15.57 -9.55
CA LEU A 272 -4.89 15.28 -9.06
C LEU A 272 -3.96 14.77 -10.15
N LEU A 273 -4.43 13.83 -10.97
CA LEU A 273 -3.67 13.32 -12.11
C LEU A 273 -3.48 14.38 -13.17
N GLY A 274 -4.49 15.23 -13.42
CA GLY A 274 -4.40 16.40 -14.30
C GLY A 274 -3.40 17.43 -13.78
N GLY A 275 -3.39 17.71 -12.47
CA GLY A 275 -2.42 18.59 -11.82
C GLY A 275 -0.99 18.02 -11.86
N ALA A 276 -0.81 16.72 -11.61
CA ALA A 276 0.49 16.05 -11.60
C ALA A 276 1.04 15.82 -13.02
N THR A 277 0.20 15.50 -14.00
CA THR A 277 0.59 15.41 -15.41
C THR A 277 0.91 16.79 -15.98
N MET A 278 0.11 17.81 -15.67
CA MET A 278 0.45 19.20 -16.00
C MET A 278 1.73 19.65 -15.29
N ALA A 279 1.98 19.27 -14.04
CA ALA A 279 3.23 19.60 -13.34
C ALA A 279 4.45 18.83 -13.88
N ALA A 280 4.30 17.57 -14.30
CA ALA A 280 5.38 16.76 -14.88
C ALA A 280 5.69 17.17 -16.34
N VAL A 281 4.65 17.46 -17.13
CA VAL A 281 4.77 18.00 -18.49
C VAL A 281 5.27 19.45 -18.44
N ALA A 282 4.82 20.25 -17.47
CA ALA A 282 5.41 21.57 -17.20
C ALA A 282 6.85 21.44 -16.73
N ASN A 283 7.24 20.46 -15.91
CA ASN A 283 8.66 20.34 -15.52
C ASN A 283 9.60 19.98 -16.69
N ARG A 284 9.11 19.32 -17.76
CA ARG A 284 9.91 19.06 -18.98
C ARG A 284 9.79 20.15 -20.03
N GLY A 285 8.58 20.62 -20.33
CA GLY A 285 8.32 21.70 -21.30
C GLY A 285 8.69 23.08 -20.75
N ALA A 286 8.41 23.34 -19.48
CA ALA A 286 8.78 24.60 -18.82
C ALA A 286 10.25 24.68 -18.42
N ARG A 287 11.05 23.62 -18.33
CA ARG A 287 12.53 23.83 -18.25
C ARG A 287 13.11 24.37 -19.56
N MET A 288 12.49 24.01 -20.69
CA MET A 288 12.90 24.46 -22.01
C MET A 288 12.27 25.80 -22.42
N LEU A 289 11.04 26.09 -21.95
CA LEU A 289 10.36 27.38 -22.15
C LEU A 289 10.66 28.41 -21.06
N ALA A 290 10.92 28.02 -19.81
CA ALA A 290 11.21 28.96 -18.71
C ALA A 290 12.66 29.46 -18.70
N SER A 291 13.58 28.79 -19.39
CA SER A 291 14.88 29.39 -19.75
C SER A 291 14.73 30.55 -20.76
N MET A 292 13.59 30.61 -21.47
CA MET A 292 13.26 31.67 -22.43
C MET A 292 12.28 32.71 -21.88
N LEU A 293 11.73 32.52 -20.68
CA LEU A 293 10.80 33.46 -20.06
C LEU A 293 11.49 34.37 -19.01
N PRO A 294 11.13 35.67 -18.96
CA PRO A 294 11.60 36.60 -17.93
C PRO A 294 11.29 36.10 -16.52
N ALA A 295 12.19 36.33 -15.57
CA ALA A 295 12.08 35.82 -14.18
C ALA A 295 10.71 36.13 -13.53
N ALA A 296 10.15 37.32 -13.78
CA ALA A 296 8.84 37.72 -13.25
C ALA A 296 7.66 36.86 -13.73
N ALA A 297 7.76 36.21 -14.91
CA ALA A 297 6.72 35.30 -15.39
C ALA A 297 6.82 33.90 -14.75
N ARG A 298 8.04 33.46 -14.41
CA ARG A 298 8.29 32.22 -13.67
C ARG A 298 7.75 32.27 -12.25
N ASP A 299 7.96 33.39 -11.57
CA ASP A 299 7.51 33.58 -10.18
C ASP A 299 5.98 33.66 -10.09
N ARG A 300 5.31 34.20 -11.13
CA ARG A 300 3.84 34.22 -11.22
C ARG A 300 3.25 32.84 -11.52
N ALA A 301 3.85 32.06 -12.40
CA ALA A 301 3.36 30.73 -12.75
C ALA A 301 3.52 29.72 -11.60
N SER A 302 4.69 29.71 -10.94
CA SER A 302 4.91 28.91 -9.72
C SER A 302 3.98 29.36 -8.59
N GLY A 303 3.82 30.67 -8.40
CA GLY A 303 2.87 31.23 -7.43
C GLY A 303 1.40 30.89 -7.71
N LEU A 304 1.00 30.69 -8.97
CA LEU A 304 -0.35 30.26 -9.35
C LEU A 304 -0.55 28.76 -9.13
N ALA A 305 0.42 27.92 -9.50
CA ALA A 305 0.36 26.48 -9.25
C ALA A 305 0.36 26.16 -7.75
N GLN A 306 1.16 26.90 -6.98
CA GLN A 306 1.19 26.77 -5.53
C GLN A 306 -0.12 27.26 -4.91
N ARG A 307 -0.67 28.40 -5.35
CA ARG A 307 -1.99 28.87 -4.92
C ARG A 307 -3.13 27.94 -5.31
N ALA A 308 -3.08 27.28 -6.47
CA ALA A 308 -4.08 26.29 -6.87
C ALA A 308 -3.98 25.01 -6.03
N SER A 309 -2.75 24.54 -5.74
CA SER A 309 -2.51 23.41 -4.82
C SER A 309 -2.97 23.73 -3.40
N THR A 310 -2.64 24.93 -2.90
CA THR A 310 -3.07 25.42 -1.58
C THR A 310 -4.59 25.61 -1.54
N ALA A 311 -5.21 26.22 -2.55
CA ALA A 311 -6.66 26.37 -2.61
C ALA A 311 -7.39 25.02 -2.71
N LEU A 312 -6.84 24.03 -3.42
CA LEU A 312 -7.38 22.67 -3.44
C LEU A 312 -7.23 21.98 -2.08
N ARG A 313 -6.10 22.13 -1.39
CA ARG A 313 -5.89 21.64 -0.01
C ARG A 313 -6.85 22.31 0.99
N ASP A 314 -7.04 23.62 0.86
CA ASP A 314 -7.85 24.45 1.77
C ASP A 314 -9.35 24.33 1.51
N SER A 315 -9.77 23.93 0.30
CA SER A 315 -11.19 23.78 -0.07
C SER A 315 -11.94 22.68 0.68
N GLY A 316 -11.27 21.87 1.51
CA GLY A 316 -11.87 20.71 2.18
C GLY A 316 -12.28 19.57 1.23
N ALA A 317 -12.10 19.75 -0.09
CA ALA A 317 -12.43 18.77 -1.12
C ALA A 317 -11.28 17.80 -1.45
N HIS A 318 -10.12 17.96 -0.82
CA HIS A 318 -8.99 17.05 -0.98
C HIS A 318 -9.12 15.85 -0.02
N PRO A 319 -9.42 14.64 -0.52
CA PRO A 319 -9.76 13.49 0.34
C PRO A 319 -8.64 13.08 1.28
N PHE A 320 -7.40 13.47 0.97
CA PHE A 320 -6.22 13.14 1.77
C PHE A 320 -5.86 14.19 2.84
N ALA A 321 -6.46 15.38 2.82
CA ALA A 321 -6.21 16.38 3.87
C ALA A 321 -6.66 15.86 5.25
N LEU A 322 -7.65 14.98 5.26
CA LEU A 322 -8.19 14.35 6.48
C LEU A 322 -7.27 13.29 7.08
N LEU A 323 -6.36 12.70 6.29
CA LEU A 323 -5.51 11.59 6.72
C LEU A 323 -4.46 12.00 7.77
N GLY A 324 -4.18 13.29 7.93
CA GLY A 324 -3.13 13.79 8.83
C GLY A 324 -1.71 13.50 8.33
N PHE A 325 -1.56 13.05 7.09
CA PHE A 325 -0.28 12.90 6.38
C PHE A 325 -0.48 13.15 4.89
N ASP A 326 0.60 13.47 4.16
CA ASP A 326 0.58 13.60 2.70
C ASP A 326 0.86 12.23 2.05
N PRO A 327 -0.11 11.60 1.36
CA PRO A 327 0.09 10.27 0.77
C PRO A 327 1.12 10.27 -0.35
N LEU A 328 1.34 11.39 -1.04
CA LEU A 328 2.37 11.48 -2.08
C LEU A 328 3.76 11.52 -1.47
N GLU A 329 3.91 12.20 -0.33
CA GLU A 329 5.16 12.20 0.43
C GLU A 329 5.45 10.81 1.02
N LEU A 330 4.45 10.18 1.63
CA LEU A 330 4.55 8.81 2.11
C LEU A 330 4.95 7.86 0.98
N TRP A 331 4.28 7.99 -0.17
CA TRP A 331 4.59 7.21 -1.35
C TRP A 331 6.04 7.41 -1.79
N ALA A 332 6.53 8.64 -1.87
CA ALA A 332 7.93 8.91 -2.22
C ALA A 332 8.91 8.27 -1.23
N ARG A 333 8.64 8.36 0.08
CA ARG A 333 9.44 7.70 1.13
C ARG A 333 9.43 6.17 0.98
N LEU A 334 8.27 5.59 0.66
CA LEU A 334 8.14 4.16 0.37
C LEU A 334 8.89 3.77 -0.90
N GLN A 335 8.85 4.57 -1.97
CA GLN A 335 9.61 4.32 -3.20
C GLN A 335 11.12 4.30 -2.91
N ASP A 336 11.63 5.28 -2.17
CA ASP A 336 13.04 5.33 -1.79
C ASP A 336 13.42 4.15 -0.90
N PHE A 337 12.52 3.69 -0.04
CA PHE A 337 12.69 2.48 0.76
C PHE A 337 12.69 1.19 -0.09
N TYR A 338 11.90 1.13 -1.15
CA TYR A 338 11.81 -0.04 -2.04
C TYR A 338 12.98 -0.16 -3.03
N ARG A 339 13.76 0.90 -3.25
CA ARG A 339 14.93 0.93 -4.14
C ARG A 339 16.14 0.28 -3.51
#